data_AF-A0A552AEH0-F1
#
_entry.id   AF-A0A552AEH0-F1
#
_cell.length_a   1.000
_cell.length_b   1.000
_cell.length_c   1.000
_cell.angle_alpha   90.00
_cell.angle_beta   90.00
_cell.angle_gamma   90.00
#
_symmetry.space_group_name_H-M   'P 1'
#
loop_
_entity.id
_entity.type
_entity.pdbx_description
1 polymer ?
#
loop_
_entity_poly.entity_id
_entity_poly.type
_entity_poly.pdbx_seq_one_letter_code
_entity_poly.pdbx_strand_id
1 'polypeptide(L)'
;NQAVRELLELPQGNAFRENVLELLISWRVTMEINNILETEDREVFMTLSQTYQEWKEATKQEGIEQGLEQGLERGLERGLERGKLEAKLESIPRLLALGLSVEQIAQALDLNLEQVRQAARE
;
A
#
# COMPACT_ATOMS: atom_id res chain seq x y z
N ASN A 1 5.70 34.78 -17.19
CA ASN A 1 4.42 34.09 -16.90
C ASN A 1 4.16 33.97 -15.40
N GLN A 2 3.34 34.86 -14.85
CA GLN A 2 2.95 34.89 -13.43
C GLN A 2 2.05 33.70 -13.05
N ALA A 3 1.06 33.36 -13.89
CA ALA A 3 0.12 32.25 -13.63
C ALA A 3 0.80 30.87 -13.51
N VAL A 4 1.90 30.63 -14.24
CA VAL A 4 2.66 29.38 -14.13
C VAL A 4 3.39 29.27 -12.78
N ARG A 5 3.88 30.40 -12.26
CA ARG A 5 4.51 30.42 -10.92
C ARG A 5 3.48 30.18 -9.84
N GLU A 6 2.33 30.85 -9.91
CA GLU A 6 1.22 30.66 -8.97
C GLU A 6 0.74 29.20 -8.95
N LEU A 7 0.66 28.54 -10.12
CA LEU A 7 0.36 27.11 -10.23
C LEU A 7 1.42 26.23 -9.54
N LEU A 8 2.70 26.56 -9.72
CA LEU A 8 3.81 25.82 -9.13
C LEU A 8 3.96 26.04 -7.61
N GLU A 9 3.46 27.16 -7.09
CA GLU A 9 3.43 27.48 -5.66
C GLU A 9 2.31 26.75 -4.89
N LEU A 10 1.31 26.19 -5.59
CA LEU A 10 0.26 25.40 -4.94
C LEU A 10 0.85 24.17 -4.23
N PRO A 11 0.27 23.71 -3.11
CA PRO A 11 0.75 22.52 -2.40
C PRO A 11 0.81 21.26 -3.28
N GLN A 12 1.77 20.38 -2.98
CA GLN A 12 1.80 19.02 -3.54
C GLN A 12 0.56 18.25 -3.06
N GLY A 13 -0.08 17.45 -3.92
CA GLY A 13 -1.34 16.77 -3.61
C GLY A 13 -2.61 17.60 -3.89
N ASN A 14 -2.46 18.83 -4.41
CA ASN A 14 -3.60 19.66 -4.78
C ASN A 14 -4.18 19.20 -6.13
N ALA A 15 -5.39 18.64 -6.12
CA ALA A 15 -6.05 18.11 -7.32
C ALA A 15 -6.17 19.13 -8.47
N PHE A 16 -6.36 20.43 -8.17
CA PHE A 16 -6.42 21.46 -9.22
C PHE A 16 -5.04 21.66 -9.87
N ARG A 17 -3.98 21.73 -9.07
CA ARG A 17 -2.59 21.80 -9.56
C ARG A 17 -2.28 20.63 -10.49
N GLU A 18 -2.60 19.41 -10.05
CA GLU A 18 -2.30 18.17 -10.77
C GLU A 18 -3.03 18.10 -12.11
N ASN A 19 -4.35 18.34 -12.09
CA ASN A 19 -5.17 18.30 -13.31
C ASN A 19 -4.70 19.34 -14.33
N VAL A 20 -4.35 20.54 -13.88
CA VAL A 20 -3.85 21.60 -14.79
C VAL A 20 -2.48 21.24 -15.35
N LEU A 21 -1.55 20.71 -14.54
CA LEU A 21 -0.24 20.25 -15.02
C LEU A 21 -0.38 19.10 -16.04
N GLU A 22 -1.26 18.14 -15.77
CA GLU A 22 -1.52 17.02 -16.68
C GLU A 22 -2.07 17.48 -18.03
N LEU A 23 -3.05 18.39 -18.02
CA LEU A 23 -3.61 18.98 -19.23
C LEU A 23 -2.57 19.78 -20.02
N LEU A 24 -1.72 20.56 -19.34
CA LEU A 24 -0.67 21.35 -19.99
C LEU A 24 0.42 20.48 -20.64
N ILE A 25 0.74 19.34 -20.03
CA ILE A 25 1.68 18.36 -20.60
C ILE A 25 1.05 17.64 -21.79
N SER A 26 -0.19 17.17 -21.63
CA SER A 26 -0.95 16.48 -22.69
C SER A 26 -1.13 17.36 -23.94
N TRP A 27 -1.51 18.62 -23.75
CA TRP A 27 -1.66 19.59 -24.85
C TRP A 27 -0.33 19.84 -25.57
N ARG A 28 0.79 19.84 -24.86
CA ARG A 28 2.10 20.04 -25.52
C ARG A 28 2.59 18.85 -26.30
N VAL A 29 2.40 17.62 -25.82
CA VAL A 29 2.68 16.42 -26.64
C VAL A 29 1.95 16.54 -27.99
N THR A 30 0.75 17.11 -27.98
CA THR A 30 -0.03 17.39 -29.20
C THR A 30 0.55 18.55 -30.02
N MET A 31 1.10 19.61 -29.41
CA MET A 31 1.67 20.77 -30.10
C MET A 31 3.11 20.59 -30.62
N GLU A 32 3.97 19.85 -29.92
CA GLU A 32 5.33 19.52 -30.38
C GLU A 32 5.30 18.70 -31.67
N ILE A 33 4.34 17.79 -31.80
CA ILE A 33 4.05 17.07 -33.05
C ILE A 33 3.75 18.06 -34.20
N ASN A 34 3.21 19.23 -33.89
CA ASN A 34 2.85 20.27 -34.85
C ASN A 34 3.90 21.40 -34.98
N ASN A 35 5.03 21.35 -34.25
CA ASN A 35 6.17 22.28 -34.35
C ASN A 35 5.87 23.79 -34.13
N ILE A 36 4.88 24.16 -33.31
CA ILE A 36 4.36 25.54 -33.21
C ILE A 36 5.04 26.42 -32.13
N LEU A 37 5.95 25.90 -31.30
CA LEU A 37 6.42 26.63 -30.10
C LEU A 37 7.71 27.46 -30.29
N GLU A 38 7.68 28.71 -29.79
CA GLU A 38 8.82 29.63 -29.63
C GLU A 38 9.78 29.20 -28.50
N THR A 39 11.01 29.73 -28.47
CA THR A 39 12.11 29.26 -27.60
C THR A 39 11.86 29.44 -26.10
N GLU A 40 11.26 30.56 -25.67
CA GLU A 40 10.97 30.83 -24.24
C GLU A 40 9.87 29.90 -23.70
N ASP A 41 8.87 29.57 -24.53
CA ASP A 41 7.80 28.63 -24.19
C ASP A 41 8.28 27.19 -24.07
N ARG A 42 9.42 26.87 -24.70
CA ARG A 42 10.11 25.58 -24.56
C ARG A 42 10.82 25.47 -23.21
N GLU A 43 11.53 26.50 -22.76
CA GLU A 43 12.27 26.45 -21.48
C GLU A 43 11.32 26.32 -20.29
N VAL A 44 10.29 27.17 -20.22
CA VAL A 44 9.24 27.08 -19.20
C VAL A 44 8.57 25.70 -19.22
N PHE A 45 8.43 25.09 -20.38
CA PHE A 45 7.93 23.72 -20.43
C PHE A 45 8.86 22.70 -19.84
N MET A 46 10.13 22.73 -20.25
CA MET A 46 11.09 21.69 -19.88
C MET A 46 11.13 21.60 -18.36
N THR A 47 11.11 22.75 -17.68
CA THR A 47 10.98 22.82 -16.22
C THR A 47 9.66 22.21 -15.71
N LEU A 48 8.51 22.62 -16.26
CA LEU A 48 7.20 22.09 -15.83
C LEU A 48 7.08 20.57 -16.01
N SER A 49 7.55 20.06 -17.15
CA SER A 49 7.57 18.64 -17.45
C SER A 49 8.44 17.87 -16.49
N GLN A 50 9.68 18.33 -16.28
CA GLN A 50 10.60 17.67 -15.38
C GLN A 50 10.03 17.62 -13.96
N THR A 51 9.56 18.76 -13.43
CA THR A 51 8.98 18.84 -12.08
C THR A 51 7.73 17.96 -11.92
N TYR A 52 6.86 17.89 -12.94
CA TYR A 52 5.70 17.02 -12.89
C TYR A 52 6.05 15.53 -12.94
N GLN A 53 7.03 15.14 -13.77
CA GLN A 53 7.47 13.74 -13.83
C GLN A 53 8.12 13.31 -12.51
N GLU A 54 9.02 14.12 -11.96
CA GLU A 54 9.63 13.86 -10.65
C GLU A 54 8.58 13.71 -9.56
N TRP A 55 7.60 14.60 -9.54
CA TRP A 55 6.50 14.53 -8.58
C TRP A 55 5.66 13.27 -8.77
N LYS A 56 5.27 12.94 -10.01
CA LYS A 56 4.47 11.74 -10.32
C LYS A 56 5.20 10.45 -9.94
N GLU A 57 6.50 10.40 -10.17
CA GLU A 57 7.36 9.28 -9.77
C GLU A 57 7.43 9.17 -8.25
N ALA A 58 7.66 10.27 -7.54
CA ALA A 58 7.70 10.30 -6.08
C ALA A 58 6.37 9.84 -5.47
N THR A 59 5.23 10.40 -5.90
CA THR A 59 3.91 10.02 -5.38
C THR A 59 3.56 8.56 -5.70
N LYS A 60 3.94 8.06 -6.89
CA LYS A 60 3.78 6.64 -7.22
C LYS A 60 4.62 5.77 -6.29
N GLN A 61 5.86 6.16 -6.03
CA GLN A 61 6.79 5.43 -5.17
C GLN A 61 6.28 5.39 -3.71
N GLU A 62 5.84 6.53 -3.18
CA GLU A 62 5.22 6.62 -1.85
C GLU A 62 3.99 5.72 -1.74
N GLY A 63 3.12 5.71 -2.76
CA GLY A 63 1.94 4.84 -2.78
C GLY A 63 2.29 3.35 -2.80
N ILE A 64 3.35 2.96 -3.52
CA ILE A 64 3.86 1.58 -3.54
C ILE A 64 4.43 1.20 -2.17
N GLU A 65 5.24 2.07 -1.56
CA GLU A 65 5.86 1.83 -0.26
C GLU A 65 4.81 1.68 0.84
N GLN A 66 3.84 2.60 0.90
CA GLN A 66 2.72 2.51 1.84
C GLN A 66 1.88 1.24 1.61
N GLY A 67 1.60 0.90 0.35
CA GLY A 67 0.86 -0.32 0.01
C GLY A 67 1.60 -1.59 0.43
N LEU A 68 2.92 -1.64 0.24
CA LEU A 68 3.77 -2.76 0.63
C LEU A 68 3.85 -2.89 2.15
N GLU A 69 4.08 -1.79 2.86
CA GLU A 69 4.17 -1.76 4.32
C GLU A 69 2.87 -2.25 4.96
N GLN A 70 1.73 -1.67 4.55
CA GLN A 70 0.41 -2.09 5.06
C GLN A 70 0.10 -3.55 4.69
N GLY A 71 0.48 -3.99 3.49
CA GLY A 71 0.30 -5.37 3.05
C GLY A 71 1.11 -6.35 3.88
N LEU A 72 2.38 -6.02 4.15
CA LEU A 72 3.29 -6.85 4.92
C LEU A 72 2.87 -6.93 6.39
N GLU A 73 2.52 -5.80 7.01
CA GLU A 73 2.07 -5.75 8.40
C GLU A 73 0.82 -6.62 8.61
N ARG A 74 -0.23 -6.41 7.80
CA ARG A 74 -1.46 -7.20 7.86
C ARG A 74 -1.23 -8.68 7.55
N GLY A 75 -0.33 -8.97 6.59
CA GLY A 75 0.02 -10.33 6.22
C GLY A 75 0.74 -11.06 7.36
N LEU A 76 1.69 -10.39 8.00
CA LEU A 76 2.47 -10.93 9.11
C LEU A 76 1.60 -11.16 10.35
N GLU A 77 0.76 -10.19 10.72
CA GLU A 77 -0.16 -10.30 11.84
C GLU A 77 -1.10 -11.51 11.68
N ARG A 78 -1.79 -11.59 10.55
CA ARG A 78 -2.68 -12.73 10.23
C ARG A 78 -1.93 -14.07 10.18
N GLY A 79 -0.73 -14.07 9.61
CA GLY A 79 0.12 -15.26 9.54
C GLY A 79 0.54 -15.75 10.92
N LEU A 80 0.94 -14.84 11.81
CA LEU A 80 1.33 -15.18 13.18
C LEU A 80 0.15 -15.65 14.02
N GLU A 81 -1.02 -15.00 13.93
CA GLU A 81 -2.22 -15.43 14.64
C GLU A 81 -2.66 -16.83 14.19
N ARG A 82 -2.69 -17.06 12.88
CA ARG A 82 -3.02 -18.36 12.30
C ARG A 82 -2.02 -19.42 12.72
N GLY A 83 -0.73 -19.15 12.63
CA GLY A 83 0.32 -20.09 13.03
C GLY A 83 0.28 -20.42 14.52
N LYS A 84 0.00 -19.44 15.39
CA LYS A 84 -0.22 -19.68 16.83
C LYS A 84 -1.43 -20.58 17.08
N LEU A 85 -2.53 -20.36 16.37
CA LEU A 85 -3.72 -21.20 16.50
C LEU A 85 -3.46 -22.62 16.00
N GLU A 86 -2.87 -22.78 14.82
CA GLU A 86 -2.52 -24.08 14.25
C GLU A 86 -1.58 -24.85 15.19
N ALA A 87 -0.53 -24.21 15.70
CA ALA A 87 0.38 -24.84 16.67
C ALA A 87 -0.31 -25.26 17.98
N LYS A 88 -1.26 -24.46 18.48
CA LYS A 88 -2.09 -24.84 19.64
C LYS A 88 -2.89 -26.10 19.31
N LEU A 89 -3.60 -26.13 18.17
CA LEU A 89 -4.43 -27.26 17.76
C LEU A 89 -3.61 -28.54 17.55
N GLU A 90 -2.45 -28.45 16.88
CA GLU A 90 -1.55 -29.59 16.65
C GLU A 90 -0.95 -30.17 17.94
N SER A 91 -0.89 -29.38 19.02
CA SER A 91 -0.40 -29.87 20.32
C SER A 91 -1.42 -30.76 21.06
N ILE A 92 -2.70 -30.68 20.69
CA ILE A 92 -3.82 -31.31 21.42
C ILE A 92 -3.70 -32.84 21.49
N PRO A 93 -3.44 -33.58 20.40
CA PRO A 93 -3.31 -35.03 20.47
C PRO A 93 -2.21 -35.50 21.43
N ARG A 94 -1.09 -34.77 21.48
CA ARG A 94 0.01 -35.07 22.40
C ARG A 94 -0.39 -34.80 23.86
N LEU A 95 -1.09 -33.71 24.14
CA LEU A 95 -1.57 -33.38 25.48
C LEU A 95 -2.61 -34.40 25.98
N LEU A 96 -3.49 -34.87 25.10
CA LEU A 96 -4.41 -35.96 25.40
C LEU A 96 -3.67 -37.26 25.71
N ALA A 97 -2.63 -37.60 24.93
CA ALA A 97 -1.80 -38.77 25.17
C ALA A 97 -1.03 -38.71 26.51
N LEU A 98 -0.78 -37.50 27.02
CA LEU A 98 -0.21 -37.27 28.35
C LEU A 98 -1.25 -37.33 29.48
N GLY A 99 -2.51 -37.58 29.16
CA GLY A 99 -3.59 -37.78 30.13
C GLY A 99 -4.32 -36.51 30.57
N LEU A 100 -4.11 -35.38 29.89
CA LEU A 100 -4.88 -34.16 30.19
C LEU A 100 -6.32 -34.30 29.67
N SER A 101 -7.28 -33.76 30.43
CA SER A 101 -8.68 -33.65 30.00
C SER A 101 -8.89 -32.55 28.97
N VAL A 102 -9.97 -32.65 28.20
CA VAL A 102 -10.37 -31.64 27.20
C VAL A 102 -10.53 -30.26 27.85
N GLU A 103 -11.08 -30.20 29.05
CA GLU A 103 -11.29 -28.97 29.82
C GLU A 103 -9.95 -28.34 30.23
N GLN A 104 -8.99 -29.15 30.69
CA GLN A 104 -7.65 -28.68 31.05
C GLN A 104 -6.87 -28.18 29.83
N ILE A 105 -7.00 -28.85 28.67
CA ILE A 105 -6.33 -28.45 27.43
C ILE A 105 -6.93 -27.13 26.91
N ALA A 106 -8.26 -27.02 26.90
CA ALA A 106 -8.96 -25.79 26.51
C ALA A 106 -8.50 -24.60 27.35
N GLN A 107 -8.42 -24.79 28.67
CA GLN A 107 -7.92 -23.76 29.58
C GLN A 107 -6.44 -23.43 29.34
N ALA A 108 -5.58 -24.44 29.17
CA ALA A 108 -4.13 -24.25 29.02
C ALA A 108 -3.74 -23.58 27.70
N LEU A 109 -4.49 -23.87 26.63
CA LEU A 109 -4.23 -23.33 25.29
C LEU A 109 -5.08 -22.09 24.97
N ASP A 110 -5.93 -21.65 25.89
CA ASP A 110 -6.90 -20.56 25.66
C ASP A 110 -7.72 -20.82 24.39
N LEU A 111 -8.34 -22.00 24.35
CA LEU A 111 -9.22 -22.48 23.30
C LEU A 111 -10.58 -22.80 23.89
N ASN A 112 -11.62 -22.81 23.07
CA ASN A 112 -12.91 -23.32 23.50
C ASN A 112 -12.97 -24.86 23.41
N LEU A 113 -13.90 -25.47 24.15
CA LEU A 113 -14.04 -26.93 24.21
C LEU A 113 -14.33 -27.55 22.84
N GLU A 114 -15.07 -26.87 21.97
CA GLU A 114 -15.41 -27.39 20.64
C GLU A 114 -14.17 -27.44 19.72
N GLN A 115 -13.31 -26.43 19.76
CA GLN A 115 -12.02 -26.44 19.05
C GLN A 115 -11.16 -27.62 19.50
N VAL A 116 -11.08 -27.87 20.80
CA VAL A 116 -10.30 -28.98 21.35
C VAL A 116 -10.89 -30.33 20.95
N ARG A 117 -12.22 -30.48 21.03
CA ARG A 117 -12.91 -31.71 20.62
C ARG A 117 -12.76 -31.98 19.13
N GLN A 118 -12.79 -30.95 18.30
CA GLN A 118 -12.65 -31.10 16.85
C GLN A 118 -11.23 -31.55 16.50
N ALA A 119 -10.21 -30.89 17.05
CA ALA A 119 -8.81 -31.27 16.84
C ALA A 119 -8.45 -32.64 17.42
N ALA A 120 -9.21 -33.14 18.40
CA ALA A 120 -9.04 -34.48 18.95
C ALA A 120 -9.66 -35.60 18.07
N ARG A 121 -10.48 -35.24 17.07
CA ARG A 121 -11.18 -36.19 16.18
C ARG A 121 -10.49 -36.36 14.83
N GLU A 122 -9.57 -35.47 14.49
CA GLU A 122 -8.68 -35.58 13.31
C GLU A 122 -7.52 -36.53 13.60
#